data_AF-A0A970IX08-F1
#
_entry.id   AF-A0A970IX08-F1
#
_cell.length_a   1.000
_cell.length_b   1.000
_cell.length_c   1.000
_cell.angle_alpha   90.00
_cell.angle_beta   90.00
_cell.angle_gamma   90.00
#
_symmetry.space_group_name_H-M   'P 1'
#
loop_
_entity.id
_entity.type
_entity.pdbx_description
1 polymer ?
#
loop_
_entity_poly.entity_id
_entity_poly.type
_entity_poly.pdbx_seq_one_letter_code
_entity_poly.pdbx_strand_id
1 'polypeptide(L)'
;MKEIQNLNPVAYHEDLYDYAGDVFARVNLRPYQALGFDLRALFERFIASSEAQANHEIFYADLNILYSYLLGKKFAKEQIDEKYSLAKKPGFMSFHHSEQYRNTYRPAYRLIKREFISKDIRYAQFINYLRSFSPEKPAIIAVEGRNENMITEFCAKAAEDLPITVISCDHFRDVDNENEFGINSERLKAEALSKLKPGKNLLYRKYNRRNREYSQVKIEKTKQLVLVEGIFSANPKLAGRYDAVIYIDDGKGFREQKTMISPDEREYRELWLSRLDKYYRKYNIMFGSDLIV
;
A
#
# COMPACT_ATOMS: atom_id res chain seq x y z
N MET A 1 -15.17 -18.54 18.28
CA MET A 1 -14.53 -18.17 19.57
C MET A 1 -13.38 -19.11 19.98
N LYS A 2 -13.44 -20.44 19.78
CA LYS A 2 -12.29 -21.34 20.09
C LYS A 2 -11.01 -21.07 19.29
N GLU A 3 -11.12 -20.72 18.01
CA GLU A 3 -9.96 -20.38 17.15
C GLU A 3 -9.20 -19.15 17.68
N ILE A 4 -9.94 -18.13 18.14
CA ILE A 4 -9.38 -16.88 18.68
C ILE A 4 -8.58 -17.14 19.97
N GLN A 5 -9.08 -18.04 20.82
CA GLN A 5 -8.41 -18.45 22.06
C GLN A 5 -7.07 -19.16 21.80
N ASN A 6 -6.86 -19.68 20.58
CA ASN A 6 -5.64 -20.38 20.17
C ASN A 6 -4.76 -19.53 19.23
N LEU A 7 -5.01 -18.22 19.11
CA LEU A 7 -4.17 -17.29 18.35
C LEU A 7 -2.85 -17.07 19.09
N ASN A 8 -1.92 -18.00 18.92
CA ASN A 8 -0.58 -17.86 19.45
C ASN A 8 0.17 -16.75 18.68
N PRO A 9 1.01 -15.96 19.37
CA PRO A 9 1.85 -14.96 18.72
C PRO A 9 2.83 -15.66 17.76
N VAL A 10 3.25 -14.91 16.74
CA VAL A 10 4.26 -15.31 15.77
C VAL A 10 5.50 -14.43 15.93
N ALA A 11 6.67 -14.96 15.55
CA ALA A 11 7.95 -14.26 15.71
C ALA A 11 8.26 -13.24 14.60
N TYR A 12 7.33 -13.04 13.66
CA TYR A 12 7.47 -12.15 12.51
C TYR A 12 6.36 -11.09 12.50
N HIS A 13 6.62 -9.98 11.80
CA HIS A 13 5.60 -8.94 11.61
C HIS A 13 4.48 -9.43 10.70
N GLU A 14 3.24 -9.19 11.10
CA GLU A 14 2.06 -9.44 10.27
C GLU A 14 1.38 -8.12 9.93
N ASP A 15 1.19 -7.90 8.64
CA ASP A 15 0.35 -6.85 8.13
C ASP A 15 -1.11 -7.05 8.57
N LEU A 16 -1.84 -5.97 8.82
CA LEU A 16 -3.26 -6.07 9.20
C LEU A 16 -4.10 -6.77 8.11
N TYR A 17 -3.83 -6.46 6.85
CA TYR A 17 -4.38 -7.16 5.71
C TYR A 17 -3.43 -7.16 4.51
N ASP A 18 -3.75 -7.97 3.52
CA ASP A 18 -3.12 -7.91 2.21
C ASP A 18 -4.18 -8.17 1.12
N TYR A 19 -3.96 -7.67 -0.09
CA TYR A 19 -4.87 -7.93 -1.20
C TYR A 19 -4.66 -9.35 -1.77
N ALA A 20 -5.75 -10.11 -1.82
CA ALA A 20 -5.81 -11.43 -2.41
C ALA A 20 -6.55 -11.35 -3.75
N GLY A 21 -5.82 -10.88 -4.76
CA GLY A 21 -6.36 -10.55 -6.06
C GLY A 21 -7.17 -9.24 -6.04
N ASP A 22 -7.99 -9.04 -7.08
CA ASP A 22 -8.65 -7.75 -7.29
C ASP A 22 -9.88 -7.54 -6.42
N VAL A 23 -10.50 -8.62 -5.93
CA VAL A 23 -11.81 -8.58 -5.26
C VAL A 23 -11.68 -8.65 -3.75
N PHE A 24 -10.72 -9.43 -3.24
CA PHE A 24 -10.66 -9.77 -1.83
C PHE A 24 -9.41 -9.23 -1.13
N ALA A 25 -9.52 -9.06 0.17
CA ALA A 25 -8.42 -8.82 1.09
C ALA A 25 -8.40 -9.93 2.15
N ARG A 26 -7.22 -10.43 2.48
CA ARG A 26 -7.00 -11.30 3.64
C ARG A 26 -6.74 -10.40 4.84
N VAL A 27 -7.62 -10.42 5.83
CA VAL A 27 -7.45 -9.69 7.09
C VAL A 27 -6.89 -10.62 8.14
N ASN A 28 -5.68 -10.34 8.63
CA ASN A 28 -4.97 -11.17 9.61
C ASN A 28 -5.54 -10.95 11.02
N LEU A 29 -5.97 -12.03 11.66
CA LEU A 29 -6.70 -11.99 12.92
C LEU A 29 -5.85 -11.45 14.09
N ARG A 30 -4.55 -11.77 14.11
CA ARG A 30 -3.65 -11.35 15.19
C ARG A 30 -3.49 -9.83 15.23
N PRO A 31 -3.01 -9.15 14.17
CA PRO A 31 -2.93 -7.69 14.18
C PRO A 31 -4.32 -7.05 14.29
N TYR A 32 -5.36 -7.64 13.70
CA TYR A 32 -6.73 -7.11 13.82
C TYR A 32 -7.21 -7.04 15.27
N GLN A 33 -7.02 -8.11 16.03
CA GLN A 33 -7.34 -8.15 17.46
C GLN A 33 -6.41 -7.26 18.28
N ALA A 34 -5.10 -7.28 18.01
CA ALA A 34 -4.10 -6.50 18.74
C ALA A 34 -4.31 -4.99 18.60
N LEU A 35 -4.83 -4.55 17.46
CA LEU A 35 -5.21 -3.16 17.19
C LEU A 35 -6.60 -2.78 17.74
N GLY A 36 -7.27 -3.71 18.43
CA GLY A 36 -8.53 -3.45 19.13
C GLY A 36 -9.78 -3.49 18.26
N PHE A 37 -9.71 -4.02 17.03
CA PHE A 37 -10.89 -4.16 16.19
C PHE A 37 -11.79 -5.33 16.63
N ASP A 38 -13.10 -5.16 16.42
CA ASP A 38 -14.10 -6.16 16.81
C ASP A 38 -14.15 -7.34 15.83
N LEU A 39 -13.78 -8.52 16.33
CA LEU A 39 -13.80 -9.76 15.57
C LEU A 39 -15.21 -10.17 15.13
N ARG A 40 -16.26 -9.74 15.83
CA ARG A 40 -17.65 -9.96 15.40
C ARG A 40 -17.97 -9.16 14.15
N ALA A 41 -17.60 -7.88 14.12
CA ALA A 41 -17.73 -7.06 12.91
C ALA A 41 -16.95 -7.64 11.72
N LEU A 42 -15.74 -8.16 11.94
CA LEU A 42 -14.99 -8.86 10.89
C LEU A 42 -15.72 -10.11 10.39
N PHE A 43 -16.29 -10.90 11.30
CA PHE A 43 -17.05 -12.08 10.95
C PHE A 43 -18.30 -11.73 10.12
N GLU A 44 -19.04 -10.69 10.50
CA GLU A 44 -20.21 -10.22 9.75
C GLU A 44 -19.82 -9.78 8.32
N ARG A 45 -18.71 -9.06 8.16
CA ARG A 45 -18.16 -8.70 6.82
C ARG A 45 -17.71 -9.91 6.02
N PHE A 46 -17.17 -10.93 6.68
CA PHE A 46 -16.81 -12.20 6.05
C PHE A 46 -18.06 -12.92 5.51
N ILE A 47 -19.13 -12.99 6.29
CA ILE A 47 -20.41 -13.56 5.83
C ILE A 47 -20.97 -12.75 4.65
N ALA A 48 -21.05 -11.42 4.76
CA ALA A 48 -21.51 -10.55 3.68
C ALA A 48 -20.66 -10.67 2.40
N SER A 49 -19.37 -10.97 2.53
CA SER A 49 -18.47 -11.21 1.39
C SER A 49 -18.80 -12.49 0.64
N SER A 50 -19.43 -13.47 1.30
CA SER A 50 -19.79 -14.78 0.73
C SER A 50 -21.16 -14.82 0.05
N GLU A 51 -22.00 -13.80 0.22
CA GLU A 51 -23.36 -13.72 -0.34
C GLU A 51 -23.38 -13.51 -1.87
N ALA A 52 -22.23 -13.25 -2.49
CA ALA A 52 -22.12 -13.12 -3.93
C ALA A 52 -22.25 -14.49 -4.63
N GLN A 53 -23.01 -14.55 -5.71
CA GLN A 53 -23.17 -15.78 -6.49
C GLN A 53 -21.85 -16.17 -7.16
N ALA A 54 -21.43 -17.43 -6.97
CA ALA A 54 -20.22 -17.97 -7.57
C ALA A 54 -20.34 -17.91 -9.11
N ASN A 55 -19.35 -17.31 -9.76
CA ASN A 55 -19.23 -17.32 -11.21
C ASN A 55 -18.23 -18.39 -11.63
N HIS A 56 -18.75 -19.53 -12.10
CA HIS A 56 -17.92 -20.67 -12.52
C HIS A 56 -17.02 -20.34 -13.71
N GLU A 57 -17.43 -19.46 -14.63
CA GLU A 57 -16.61 -19.05 -15.77
C GLU A 57 -15.36 -18.29 -15.30
N ILE A 58 -15.54 -17.33 -14.39
CA ILE A 58 -14.43 -16.59 -13.78
C ILE A 58 -13.51 -17.53 -13.01
N PHE A 59 -14.07 -18.45 -12.21
CA PHE A 59 -13.28 -19.44 -11.48
C PHE A 59 -12.39 -20.28 -12.41
N TYR A 60 -12.93 -20.80 -13.52
CA TYR A 60 -12.15 -21.58 -14.47
C TYR A 60 -11.13 -20.75 -15.23
N ALA A 61 -11.43 -19.48 -15.53
CA ALA A 61 -10.46 -18.55 -16.11
C ALA A 61 -9.27 -18.32 -15.16
N ASP A 62 -9.53 -18.03 -13.89
CA ASP A 62 -8.49 -17.85 -12.86
C ASP A 62 -7.68 -19.14 -12.64
N LEU A 63 -8.35 -20.30 -12.63
CA LEU A 63 -7.69 -21.59 -12.51
C LEU A 63 -6.73 -21.87 -13.69
N ASN A 64 -7.07 -21.43 -14.91
CA ASN A 64 -6.20 -21.54 -16.08
C ASN A 64 -4.98 -20.61 -16.00
N ILE A 65 -5.17 -19.40 -15.46
CA ILE A 65 -4.08 -18.46 -15.20
C ILE A 65 -3.12 -19.09 -14.18
N LEU A 66 -3.63 -19.65 -13.08
CA LEU A 66 -2.82 -20.33 -12.08
C LEU A 66 -2.06 -21.54 -12.66
N TYR A 67 -2.73 -22.37 -13.46
CA TYR A 67 -2.10 -23.51 -14.13
C TYR A 67 -0.91 -23.08 -14.99
N SER A 68 -1.12 -22.08 -15.84
CA SER A 68 -0.08 -21.53 -16.72
C SER A 68 1.08 -20.91 -15.94
N TYR A 69 0.76 -20.19 -14.86
CA TYR A 69 1.74 -19.60 -13.96
C TYR A 69 2.62 -20.66 -13.29
N LEU A 70 2.02 -21.72 -12.74
CA LEU A 70 2.77 -22.79 -12.04
C LEU A 70 3.70 -23.56 -13.00
N LEU A 71 3.26 -23.82 -14.23
CA LEU A 71 4.13 -24.40 -15.26
C LEU A 71 5.31 -23.47 -15.59
N GLY A 72 5.06 -22.17 -15.74
CA GLY A 72 6.11 -21.17 -15.94
C GLY A 72 7.10 -21.06 -14.77
N LYS A 73 6.66 -21.40 -13.55
CA LYS A 73 7.49 -21.48 -12.35
C LYS A 73 8.19 -22.84 -12.15
N LYS A 74 8.11 -23.74 -13.14
CA LYS A 74 8.79 -25.06 -13.14
C LYS A 74 8.34 -25.99 -12.02
N PHE A 75 7.09 -25.87 -11.56
CA PHE A 75 6.46 -26.91 -10.74
C PHE A 75 6.25 -28.18 -11.60
N ALA A 76 6.30 -29.37 -10.97
CA ALA A 76 6.13 -30.63 -11.68
C ALA A 76 4.73 -30.71 -12.32
N LYS A 77 4.68 -30.96 -13.63
CA LYS A 77 3.44 -30.93 -14.41
C LYS A 77 2.42 -31.92 -13.86
N GLU A 78 2.86 -33.09 -13.46
CA GLU A 78 2.03 -34.17 -12.95
C GLU A 78 1.29 -33.74 -11.66
N GLN A 79 1.97 -32.99 -10.78
CA GLN A 79 1.38 -32.48 -9.54
C GLN A 79 0.33 -31.40 -9.82
N ILE A 80 0.59 -30.54 -10.81
CA ILE A 80 -0.35 -29.50 -11.23
C ILE A 80 -1.58 -30.15 -11.87
N ASP A 81 -1.38 -31.09 -12.81
CA ASP A 81 -2.44 -31.81 -13.52
C ASP A 81 -3.38 -32.50 -12.53
N GLU A 82 -2.85 -33.18 -11.51
CA GLU A 82 -3.65 -33.84 -10.46
C GLU A 82 -4.58 -32.85 -9.74
N LYS A 83 -4.04 -31.72 -9.24
CA LYS A 83 -4.84 -30.73 -8.51
C LYS A 83 -5.81 -30.00 -9.42
N TYR A 84 -5.40 -29.69 -10.64
CA TYR A 84 -6.24 -29.02 -11.62
C TYR A 84 -7.44 -29.88 -12.02
N SER A 85 -7.24 -31.18 -12.26
CA SER A 85 -8.33 -32.11 -12.53
C SER A 85 -9.28 -32.26 -11.33
N LEU A 86 -8.75 -32.26 -10.10
CA LEU A 86 -9.58 -32.32 -8.90
C LEU A 86 -10.48 -31.09 -8.75
N ALA A 87 -9.94 -29.88 -8.99
CA ALA A 87 -10.66 -28.61 -8.91
C ALA A 87 -11.82 -28.49 -9.91
N LYS A 88 -11.80 -29.26 -11.00
CA LYS A 88 -12.85 -29.30 -12.03
C LYS A 88 -13.93 -30.36 -11.80
N LYS A 89 -13.81 -31.20 -10.76
CA LYS A 89 -14.83 -32.23 -10.50
C LYS A 89 -16.15 -31.58 -10.05
N PRO A 90 -17.31 -32.05 -10.56
CA PRO A 90 -18.61 -31.59 -10.06
C PRO A 90 -18.72 -31.77 -8.55
N GLY A 91 -19.19 -30.73 -7.85
CA GLY A 91 -19.31 -30.75 -6.39
C GLY A 91 -18.00 -30.51 -5.61
N PHE A 92 -16.89 -30.22 -6.28
CA PHE A 92 -15.67 -29.78 -5.60
C PHE A 92 -15.89 -28.42 -4.92
N MET A 93 -15.75 -28.37 -3.59
CA MET A 93 -16.00 -27.14 -2.83
C MET A 93 -14.77 -26.25 -2.74
N SER A 94 -13.67 -26.74 -2.15
CA SER A 94 -12.42 -25.98 -2.01
C SER A 94 -11.26 -26.88 -1.59
N PHE A 95 -10.03 -26.38 -1.80
CA PHE A 95 -8.85 -26.96 -1.16
C PHE A 95 -8.74 -26.48 0.28
N HIS A 96 -8.33 -27.38 1.16
CA HIS A 96 -7.92 -27.02 2.52
C HIS A 96 -6.40 -26.89 2.60
N HIS A 97 -5.93 -26.06 3.52
CA HIS A 97 -4.50 -25.96 3.84
C HIS A 97 -3.95 -27.33 4.27
N SER A 98 -2.80 -27.72 3.72
CA SER A 98 -2.10 -28.93 4.13
C SER A 98 -1.64 -28.83 5.60
N GLU A 99 -1.36 -29.97 6.23
CA GLU A 99 -0.85 -29.97 7.60
C GLU A 99 0.50 -29.25 7.71
N GLN A 100 1.40 -29.48 6.75
CA GLN A 100 2.67 -28.78 6.66
C GLN A 100 2.45 -27.26 6.58
N TYR A 101 1.53 -26.78 5.74
CA TYR A 101 1.22 -25.35 5.63
C TYR A 101 0.68 -24.80 6.95
N ARG A 102 -0.26 -25.52 7.61
CA ARG A 102 -0.81 -25.11 8.91
C ARG A 102 0.26 -25.03 10.00
N ASN A 103 1.17 -25.99 10.06
CA ASN A 103 2.24 -26.03 11.07
C ASN A 103 3.28 -24.92 10.85
N THR A 104 3.62 -24.63 9.59
CA THR A 104 4.61 -23.61 9.22
C THR A 104 4.08 -22.20 9.36
N TYR A 105 2.93 -21.90 8.74
CA TYR A 105 2.42 -20.54 8.60
C TYR A 105 1.36 -20.16 9.61
N ARG A 106 0.76 -21.15 10.29
CA ARG A 106 -0.33 -20.96 11.28
C ARG A 106 -1.35 -19.93 10.78
N PRO A 107 -1.92 -20.13 9.57
CA PRO A 107 -2.75 -19.12 8.93
C PRO A 107 -3.94 -18.76 9.82
N ALA A 108 -4.09 -17.47 10.09
CA ALA A 108 -5.15 -16.95 10.93
C ALA A 108 -5.68 -15.65 10.32
N TYR A 109 -6.56 -15.79 9.33
CA TYR A 109 -7.14 -14.66 8.61
C TYR A 109 -8.60 -14.91 8.22
N ARG A 110 -9.26 -13.86 7.74
CA ARG A 110 -10.55 -13.93 7.02
C ARG A 110 -10.43 -13.25 5.67
N LEU A 111 -11.07 -13.84 4.66
CA LEU A 111 -11.11 -13.29 3.31
C LEU A 111 -12.38 -12.44 3.15
N ILE A 112 -12.24 -11.12 3.06
CA ILE A 112 -13.37 -10.21 2.89
C ILE A 112 -13.24 -9.44 1.58
N LYS A 113 -14.35 -8.96 1.00
CA LYS A 113 -14.28 -8.07 -0.17
C LYS A 113 -13.52 -6.80 0.20
N ARG A 114 -12.70 -6.29 -0.73
CA ARG A 114 -11.88 -5.07 -0.51
C ARG A 114 -12.70 -3.84 -0.14
N GLU A 115 -13.95 -3.77 -0.58
CA GLU A 115 -14.90 -2.70 -0.24
C GLU A 115 -15.17 -2.58 1.27
N PHE A 116 -14.99 -3.67 2.03
CA PHE A 116 -15.17 -3.68 3.48
C PHE A 116 -13.93 -3.23 4.27
N ILE A 117 -12.80 -3.03 3.59
CA ILE A 117 -11.66 -2.33 4.19
C ILE A 117 -12.09 -0.88 4.28
N SER A 118 -12.22 -0.36 5.50
CA SER A 118 -12.57 1.04 5.75
C SER A 118 -11.31 1.93 5.78
N LYS A 119 -11.49 3.24 5.80
CA LYS A 119 -10.38 4.19 6.00
C LYS A 119 -9.67 3.97 7.34
N ASP A 120 -10.40 3.61 8.40
CA ASP A 120 -9.81 3.32 9.71
C ASP A 120 -8.96 2.06 9.70
N ILE A 121 -9.39 1.01 8.99
CA ILE A 121 -8.58 -0.21 8.80
C ILE A 121 -7.32 0.11 7.99
N ARG A 122 -7.43 0.91 6.92
CA ARG A 122 -6.28 1.42 6.15
C ARG A 122 -5.29 2.16 7.06
N TYR A 123 -5.78 3.11 7.84
CA TYR A 123 -4.92 3.89 8.74
C TYR A 123 -4.27 3.00 9.81
N ALA A 124 -4.99 2.01 10.34
CA ALA A 124 -4.45 1.08 11.31
C ALA A 124 -3.37 0.17 10.69
N GLN A 125 -3.52 -0.25 9.43
CA GLN A 125 -2.45 -0.94 8.70
C GLN A 125 -1.22 -0.04 8.54
N PHE A 126 -1.42 1.21 8.09
CA PHE A 126 -0.36 2.19 7.94
C PHE A 126 0.46 2.34 9.23
N ILE A 127 -0.20 2.57 10.36
CA ILE A 127 0.46 2.71 11.67
C ILE A 127 1.10 1.40 12.14
N ASN A 128 0.44 0.25 11.94
CA ASN A 128 1.00 -1.06 12.29
C ASN A 128 2.34 -1.29 11.59
N TYR A 129 2.43 -0.96 10.30
CA TYR A 129 3.66 -1.09 9.53
C TYR A 129 4.73 -0.11 9.99
N LEU A 130 4.39 1.17 10.24
CA LEU A 130 5.36 2.15 10.75
C LEU A 130 5.92 1.76 12.12
N ARG A 131 5.13 1.10 12.98
CA ARG A 131 5.58 0.57 14.27
C ARG A 131 6.51 -0.63 14.16
N SER A 132 6.62 -1.27 12.99
CA SER A 132 7.55 -2.39 12.77
C SER A 132 9.01 -1.91 12.63
N PHE A 133 9.23 -0.63 12.33
CA PHE A 133 10.56 -0.05 12.21
C PHE A 133 11.20 0.17 13.59
N SER A 134 12.49 -0.15 13.70
CA SER A 134 13.24 0.01 14.95
C SER A 134 13.40 1.49 15.32
N PRO A 135 13.15 1.88 16.58
CA PRO A 135 13.41 3.25 17.03
C PRO A 135 14.91 3.61 17.06
N GLU A 136 15.81 2.63 16.97
CA GLU A 136 17.26 2.82 17.01
C GLU A 136 17.88 3.00 15.62
N LYS A 137 17.21 2.51 14.57
CA LYS A 137 17.71 2.55 13.20
C LYS A 137 16.95 3.62 12.41
N PRO A 138 17.65 4.60 11.81
CA PRO A 138 17.00 5.57 10.96
C PRO A 138 16.35 4.89 9.76
N ALA A 139 15.18 5.34 9.35
CA ALA A 139 14.48 4.85 8.17
C ALA A 139 13.79 5.99 7.43
N ILE A 140 13.85 5.96 6.10
CA ILE A 140 13.19 6.90 5.19
C ILE A 140 12.19 6.12 4.36
N ILE A 141 10.92 6.45 4.49
CA ILE A 141 9.81 5.76 3.84
C ILE A 141 9.14 6.70 2.85
N ALA A 142 8.99 6.27 1.59
CA ALA A 142 8.14 6.98 0.65
C ALA A 142 6.67 6.64 0.92
N VAL A 143 5.79 7.65 0.93
CA VAL A 143 4.34 7.46 1.03
C VAL A 143 3.70 8.04 -0.23
N GLU A 144 3.35 7.14 -1.14
CA GLU A 144 2.84 7.41 -2.47
C GLU A 144 1.37 6.98 -2.55
N GLY A 145 0.64 7.48 -3.53
CA GLY A 145 -0.73 7.06 -3.79
C GLY A 145 -1.45 8.07 -4.66
N ARG A 146 -2.64 7.70 -5.13
CA ARG A 146 -3.42 8.57 -6.03
C ARG A 146 -4.27 9.60 -5.29
N ASN A 147 -4.46 9.43 -3.99
CA ASN A 147 -5.28 10.31 -3.17
C ASN A 147 -4.39 11.18 -2.28
N GLU A 148 -3.95 12.32 -2.82
CA GLU A 148 -3.07 13.27 -2.12
C GLU A 148 -3.59 13.62 -0.72
N ASN A 149 -4.90 13.87 -0.59
CA ASN A 149 -5.52 14.21 0.68
C ASN A 149 -5.39 13.09 1.71
N MET A 150 -5.60 11.83 1.31
CA MET A 150 -5.47 10.69 2.22
C MET A 150 -4.04 10.45 2.65
N ILE A 151 -3.07 10.62 1.74
CA ILE A 151 -1.63 10.52 2.05
C ILE A 151 -1.26 11.54 3.13
N THR A 152 -1.61 12.81 2.90
CA THR A 152 -1.31 13.91 3.82
C THR A 152 -2.02 13.78 5.15
N GLU A 153 -3.27 13.37 5.15
CA GLU A 153 -3.98 13.07 6.38
C GLU A 153 -3.31 11.93 7.18
N PHE A 154 -2.94 10.84 6.51
CA PHE A 154 -2.33 9.69 7.17
C PHE A 154 -0.95 10.04 7.74
N CYS A 155 -0.10 10.72 6.96
CA CYS A 155 1.23 11.13 7.41
C CYS A 155 1.16 12.15 8.55
N ALA A 156 0.25 13.13 8.47
CA ALA A 156 0.04 14.12 9.52
C ALA A 156 -0.43 13.45 10.82
N LYS A 157 -1.47 12.62 10.75
CA LYS A 157 -1.99 11.91 11.92
C LYS A 157 -0.95 10.97 12.52
N ALA A 158 -0.17 10.26 11.69
CA ALA A 158 0.93 9.41 12.19
C ALA A 158 2.02 10.21 12.93
N ALA A 159 2.30 11.45 12.50
CA ALA A 159 3.27 12.32 13.15
C ALA A 159 2.78 12.92 14.48
N GLU A 160 1.47 12.87 14.76
CA GLU A 160 0.91 13.19 16.09
C GLU A 160 1.19 12.06 17.09
N ASP A 161 1.10 10.80 16.64
CA ASP A 161 1.22 9.61 17.50
C ASP A 161 2.65 9.06 17.63
N LEU A 162 3.50 9.30 16.63
CA LEU A 162 4.83 8.72 16.52
C LEU A 162 5.89 9.81 16.30
N PRO A 163 7.14 9.62 16.76
CA PRO A 163 8.23 10.56 16.51
C PRO A 163 8.67 10.48 15.04
N ILE A 164 7.91 11.10 14.15
CA ILE A 164 8.10 11.08 12.71
C ILE A 164 8.47 12.48 12.19
N THR A 165 9.34 12.55 11.19
CA THR A 165 9.52 13.74 10.36
C THR A 165 8.79 13.55 9.04
N VAL A 166 7.88 14.46 8.68
CA VAL A 166 7.20 14.43 7.38
C VAL A 166 7.83 15.46 6.45
N ILE A 167 8.18 15.04 5.23
CA ILE A 167 8.69 15.89 4.16
C ILE A 167 7.75 15.74 2.96
N SER A 168 7.07 16.81 2.59
CA SER A 168 6.25 16.82 1.38
C SER A 168 7.11 16.93 0.13
N CYS A 169 6.96 16.01 -0.82
CA CYS A 169 7.66 16.08 -2.10
C CYS A 169 7.19 17.28 -2.95
N ASP A 170 6.01 17.84 -2.66
CA ASP A 170 5.52 19.06 -3.32
C ASP A 170 6.36 20.30 -3.02
N HIS A 171 7.13 20.30 -1.93
CA HIS A 171 8.11 21.35 -1.67
C HIS A 171 9.21 21.41 -2.74
N PHE A 172 9.44 20.33 -3.47
CA PHE A 172 10.53 20.21 -4.43
C PHE A 172 10.06 20.35 -5.88
N ARG A 173 8.85 20.85 -6.12
CA ARG A 173 8.45 21.32 -7.46
C ARG A 173 9.34 22.52 -7.86
N ASP A 174 9.54 22.73 -9.16
CA ASP A 174 10.30 23.86 -9.69
C ASP A 174 9.46 24.68 -10.68
N VAL A 175 9.99 25.84 -11.08
CA VAL A 175 9.35 26.75 -12.05
C VAL A 175 9.14 26.05 -13.41
N ASP A 176 10.10 25.22 -13.83
CA ASP A 176 10.12 24.52 -15.11
C ASP A 176 9.64 23.06 -14.95
N ASN A 177 8.51 22.85 -14.27
CA ASN A 177 7.97 21.54 -13.84
C ASN A 177 7.53 20.58 -15.00
N GLU A 178 8.16 20.73 -16.17
CA GLU A 178 8.04 19.95 -17.41
C GLU A 178 8.87 18.65 -17.41
N ASN A 179 9.64 18.39 -16.36
CA ASN A 179 10.34 17.12 -16.19
C ASN A 179 9.35 15.93 -16.12
N GLU A 180 9.80 14.68 -16.20
CA GLU A 180 8.90 13.51 -16.25
C GLU A 180 8.04 13.33 -14.98
N PHE A 181 8.61 13.59 -13.81
CA PHE A 181 7.98 13.45 -12.48
C PHE A 181 7.74 14.85 -11.95
N GLY A 182 6.53 15.23 -11.53
CA GLY A 182 6.13 16.63 -11.30
C GLY A 182 6.82 17.34 -10.11
N ILE A 183 7.99 16.87 -9.70
CA ILE A 183 8.90 17.33 -8.67
C ILE A 183 10.35 17.28 -9.20
N ASN A 184 11.25 18.12 -8.68
CA ASN A 184 12.68 18.01 -8.92
C ASN A 184 13.30 16.98 -7.95
N SER A 185 13.47 15.74 -8.44
CA SER A 185 14.04 14.64 -7.67
C SER A 185 15.48 14.91 -7.21
N GLU A 186 16.29 15.60 -8.01
CA GLU A 186 17.68 15.94 -7.64
C GLU A 186 17.71 16.97 -6.50
N ARG A 187 16.78 17.93 -6.48
CA ARG A 187 16.64 18.86 -5.35
C ARG A 187 16.17 18.16 -4.09
N LEU A 188 15.16 17.31 -4.15
CA LEU A 188 14.72 16.51 -3.00
C LEU A 188 15.90 15.70 -2.42
N LYS A 189 16.65 15.06 -3.31
CA LYS A 189 17.83 14.28 -2.95
C LYS A 189 18.95 15.12 -2.33
N ALA A 190 19.32 16.25 -2.95
CA ALA A 190 20.47 17.06 -2.55
C ALA A 190 20.15 17.97 -1.35
N GLU A 191 18.97 18.59 -1.34
CA GLU A 191 18.60 19.56 -0.31
C GLU A 191 18.05 18.91 0.95
N ALA A 192 17.34 17.77 0.84
CA ALA A 192 16.74 17.09 1.98
C ALA A 192 17.36 15.71 2.26
N LEU A 193 17.16 14.72 1.39
CA LEU A 193 17.45 13.31 1.73
C LEU A 193 18.92 13.06 2.09
N SER A 194 19.87 13.65 1.36
CA SER A 194 21.32 13.48 1.63
C SER A 194 21.79 14.22 2.89
N LYS A 195 20.96 15.06 3.49
CA LYS A 195 21.26 15.84 4.70
C LYS A 195 20.54 15.31 5.95
N LEU A 196 19.67 14.31 5.81
CA LEU A 196 18.95 13.71 6.93
C LEU A 196 19.94 13.08 7.91
N LYS A 197 19.89 13.55 9.16
CA LYS A 197 20.68 13.05 10.28
C LYS A 197 19.85 13.15 11.56
N PRO A 198 19.39 12.04 12.15
CA PRO A 198 18.55 12.05 13.33
C PRO A 198 19.06 12.97 14.43
N GLY A 199 18.16 13.73 15.04
CA GLY A 199 18.47 14.70 16.09
C GLY A 199 19.15 15.98 15.61
N LYS A 200 19.45 16.12 14.31
CA LYS A 200 20.01 17.33 13.72
C LYS A 200 18.96 18.11 12.93
N ASN A 201 19.24 19.40 12.78
CA ASN A 201 18.44 20.31 11.98
C ASN A 201 18.51 19.93 10.50
N LEU A 202 17.38 20.05 9.80
CA LEU A 202 17.31 19.98 8.35
C LEU A 202 16.84 21.32 7.79
N LEU A 203 17.54 21.80 6.77
CA LEU A 203 17.23 23.03 6.04
C LEU A 203 17.15 22.72 4.55
N TYR A 204 16.00 23.04 3.95
CA TYR A 204 15.77 22.94 2.50
C TYR A 204 14.84 24.06 2.04
N ARG A 205 14.68 24.24 0.73
CA ARG A 205 13.78 25.27 0.18
C ARG A 205 12.52 24.62 -0.36
N LYS A 206 11.35 25.12 0.06
CA LYS A 206 10.09 24.80 -0.59
C LYS A 206 9.78 25.80 -1.70
N TYR A 207 9.28 25.31 -2.82
CA TYR A 207 8.74 26.13 -3.90
C TYR A 207 7.26 26.42 -3.65
N ASN A 208 6.86 27.69 -3.75
CA ASN A 208 5.47 28.09 -3.65
C ASN A 208 4.94 28.48 -5.04
N ARG A 209 3.97 27.70 -5.54
CA ARG A 209 3.37 27.90 -6.87
C ARG A 209 2.64 29.22 -7.03
N ARG A 210 2.08 29.78 -5.95
CA ARG A 210 1.24 30.97 -6.01
C ARG A 210 2.05 32.23 -6.34
N ASN A 211 3.24 32.36 -5.76
CA ASN A 211 4.13 33.50 -5.96
C ASN A 211 5.39 33.15 -6.77
N ARG A 212 5.60 31.88 -7.14
CA ARG A 212 6.77 31.37 -7.87
C ARG A 212 8.10 31.63 -7.15
N GLU A 213 8.08 31.58 -5.82
CA GLU A 213 9.25 31.86 -4.98
C GLU A 213 9.68 30.65 -4.16
N TYR A 214 10.96 30.66 -3.77
CA TYR A 214 11.51 29.72 -2.81
C TYR A 214 11.49 30.32 -1.41
N SER A 215 11.04 29.52 -0.44
CA SER A 215 11.11 29.87 0.99
C SER A 215 11.80 28.76 1.77
N GLN A 216 12.51 29.13 2.84
CA GLN A 216 13.24 28.16 3.65
C GLN A 216 12.28 27.37 4.54
N VAL A 217 12.48 26.05 4.60
CA VAL A 217 11.88 25.16 5.59
C VAL A 217 12.98 24.74 6.56
N LYS A 218 12.68 24.84 7.87
CA LYS A 218 13.56 24.41 8.94
C LYS A 218 12.86 23.35 9.78
N ILE A 219 13.45 22.17 9.86
CA ILE A 219 13.07 21.12 10.81
C ILE A 219 14.13 21.12 11.89
N GLU A 220 13.78 21.49 13.12
CA GLU A 220 14.77 21.66 14.21
C GLU A 220 15.45 20.35 14.57
N LYS A 221 14.70 19.25 14.68
CA LYS A 221 15.24 17.94 15.00
C LYS A 221 14.55 16.89 14.15
N THR A 222 15.25 16.42 13.12
CA THR A 222 14.79 15.25 12.35
C THR A 222 14.71 14.03 13.27
N LYS A 223 13.70 13.19 13.02
CA LYS A 223 13.45 11.98 13.79
C LYS A 223 14.10 10.77 13.13
N GLN A 224 14.06 9.63 13.81
CA GLN A 224 14.59 8.37 13.29
C GLN A 224 13.78 7.90 12.08
N LEU A 225 12.46 8.05 12.15
CA LEU A 225 11.57 7.72 11.05
C LEU A 225 11.20 8.98 10.27
N VAL A 226 11.42 8.95 8.96
CA VAL A 226 11.12 10.04 8.03
C VAL A 226 10.14 9.54 6.98
N LEU A 227 9.02 10.24 6.80
CA LEU A 227 8.09 10.00 5.71
C LEU A 227 8.31 11.06 4.63
N VAL A 228 8.52 10.60 3.39
CA VAL A 228 8.52 11.46 2.21
C VAL A 228 7.21 11.24 1.49
N GLU A 229 6.28 12.18 1.66
CA GLU A 229 4.91 12.01 1.23
C GLU A 229 4.59 12.76 -0.07
N GLY A 230 3.61 12.23 -0.80
CA GLY A 230 2.95 12.90 -1.91
C GLY A 230 3.15 12.21 -3.25
N ILE A 231 2.53 12.78 -4.28
CA ILE A 231 2.59 12.20 -5.63
C ILE A 231 4.00 12.34 -6.21
N PHE A 232 4.51 11.25 -6.77
CA PHE A 232 5.88 11.06 -7.26
C PHE A 232 6.94 10.89 -6.16
N SER A 233 6.55 10.73 -4.89
CA SER A 233 7.50 10.43 -3.81
C SER A 233 8.26 9.13 -4.08
N ALA A 234 7.62 8.12 -4.69
CA ALA A 234 8.22 6.82 -4.99
C ALA A 234 8.81 6.72 -6.41
N ASN A 235 9.10 7.84 -7.07
CA ASN A 235 9.62 7.78 -8.44
C ASN A 235 10.99 7.07 -8.50
N PRO A 236 11.33 6.39 -9.62
CA PRO A 236 12.53 5.56 -9.71
C PRO A 236 13.87 6.30 -9.51
N LYS A 237 13.93 7.62 -9.72
CA LYS A 237 15.16 8.40 -9.46
C LYS A 237 15.49 8.47 -7.96
N LEU A 238 14.51 8.15 -7.10
CA LEU A 238 14.63 8.18 -5.64
C LEU A 238 14.68 6.77 -5.01
N ALA A 239 14.47 5.70 -5.77
CA ALA A 239 14.35 4.33 -5.24
C ALA A 239 15.50 3.92 -4.30
N GLY A 240 16.75 4.29 -4.61
CA GLY A 240 17.91 4.00 -3.76
C GLY A 240 18.05 4.89 -2.51
N ARG A 241 17.04 5.70 -2.16
CA ARG A 241 17.04 6.59 -0.99
C ARG A 241 16.01 6.21 0.07
N TYR A 242 15.20 5.19 -0.19
CA TYR A 242 14.15 4.74 0.71
C TYR A 242 14.45 3.35 1.25
N ASP A 243 14.12 3.15 2.52
CA ASP A 243 14.16 1.84 3.18
C ASP A 243 12.88 1.04 2.90
N ALA A 244 11.77 1.73 2.61
CA ALA A 244 10.55 1.12 2.09
C ALA A 244 9.67 2.14 1.33
N VAL A 245 8.71 1.62 0.56
CA VAL A 245 7.66 2.37 -0.12
C VAL A 245 6.30 1.88 0.37
N ILE A 246 5.45 2.81 0.78
CA ILE A 246 4.04 2.56 1.09
C ILE A 246 3.18 3.18 0.00
N TYR A 247 2.24 2.41 -0.55
CA TYR A 247 1.24 2.89 -1.49
C TYR A 247 -0.14 2.97 -0.84
N ILE A 248 -0.73 4.17 -0.78
CA ILE A 248 -2.09 4.43 -0.30
C ILE A 248 -3.09 4.22 -1.45
N ASP A 249 -3.90 3.16 -1.34
CA ASP A 249 -5.00 2.78 -2.21
C ASP A 249 -6.35 3.21 -1.59
N ASP A 250 -6.98 4.22 -2.18
CA ASP A 250 -8.28 4.73 -1.73
C ASP A 250 -9.46 3.81 -2.10
N GLY A 251 -9.21 2.69 -2.79
CA GLY A 251 -10.21 1.70 -3.17
C GLY A 251 -11.13 2.14 -4.32
N LYS A 252 -10.97 3.35 -4.86
CA LYS A 252 -11.83 3.92 -5.92
C LYS A 252 -11.35 3.59 -7.33
N GLY A 253 -10.18 2.96 -7.45
CA GLY A 253 -9.58 2.60 -8.72
C GLY A 253 -9.29 3.80 -9.64
N PHE A 254 -8.84 3.50 -10.87
CA PHE A 254 -8.37 4.51 -11.82
C PHE A 254 -9.48 5.43 -12.40
N ARG A 255 -10.75 5.01 -12.33
CA ARG A 255 -11.84 5.61 -13.13
C ARG A 255 -12.62 6.72 -12.42
N GLU A 256 -12.76 6.66 -11.10
CA GLU A 256 -13.63 7.60 -10.36
C GLU A 256 -13.02 8.99 -10.17
N GLN A 257 -11.71 9.16 -10.27
CA GLN A 257 -11.07 10.47 -10.11
C GLN A 257 -11.35 11.45 -11.28
N LYS A 258 -11.86 10.94 -12.41
CA LYS A 258 -12.18 11.76 -13.60
C LYS A 258 -13.52 12.51 -13.50
N THR A 259 -14.43 12.09 -12.62
CA THR A 259 -15.81 12.62 -12.58
C THR A 259 -15.97 13.87 -11.71
N MET A 260 -14.91 14.36 -11.04
CA MET A 260 -14.95 15.52 -10.13
C MET A 260 -14.31 16.79 -10.71
N ILE A 261 -14.27 16.93 -12.04
CA ILE A 261 -13.55 18.01 -12.72
C ILE A 261 -14.47 19.21 -12.97
N SER A 262 -14.12 20.38 -12.43
CA SER A 262 -14.79 21.64 -12.79
C SER A 262 -14.50 22.01 -14.25
N PRO A 263 -15.45 22.65 -14.98
CA PRO A 263 -15.26 23.01 -16.38
C PRO A 263 -13.99 23.83 -16.65
N ASP A 264 -13.63 24.73 -15.73
CA ASP A 264 -12.55 25.70 -15.90
C ASP A 264 -11.14 25.13 -15.71
N GLU A 265 -11.00 23.94 -15.13
CA GLU A 265 -9.69 23.28 -14.90
C GLU A 265 -9.52 22.01 -15.74
N ARG A 266 -10.45 21.73 -16.67
CA ARG A 266 -10.57 20.42 -17.32
C ARG A 266 -9.31 20.01 -18.08
N GLU A 267 -8.79 20.88 -18.94
CA GLU A 267 -7.64 20.55 -19.79
C GLU A 267 -6.36 20.29 -18.96
N TYR A 268 -6.09 21.13 -17.96
CA TYR A 268 -4.96 20.94 -17.04
C TYR A 268 -5.11 19.66 -16.21
N ARG A 269 -6.32 19.38 -15.69
CA ARG A 269 -6.58 18.15 -14.92
C ARG A 269 -6.50 16.90 -15.79
N GLU A 270 -6.98 16.93 -17.02
CA GLU A 270 -6.87 15.80 -17.95
C GLU A 270 -5.41 15.48 -18.30
N LEU A 271 -4.61 16.52 -18.58
CA LEU A 271 -3.18 16.36 -18.82
C LEU A 271 -2.46 15.80 -17.58
N TRP A 272 -2.79 16.31 -16.39
CA TRP A 272 -2.24 15.81 -15.13
C TRP A 272 -2.62 14.34 -14.88
N LEU A 273 -3.90 13.99 -15.00
CA LEU A 273 -4.37 12.60 -14.84
C LEU A 273 -3.73 11.66 -15.86
N SER A 274 -3.59 12.08 -17.12
CA SER A 274 -2.89 11.32 -18.16
C SER A 274 -1.42 11.07 -17.78
N ARG A 275 -0.75 12.07 -17.22
CA ARG A 275 0.63 11.95 -16.73
C ARG A 275 0.73 10.98 -15.55
N LEU A 276 -0.19 11.06 -14.58
CA LEU A 276 -0.27 10.11 -13.46
C LEU A 276 -0.51 8.68 -13.95
N ASP A 277 -1.44 8.49 -14.89
CA ASP A 277 -1.72 7.17 -15.46
C ASP A 277 -0.49 6.59 -16.17
N LYS A 278 0.25 7.41 -16.93
CA LYS A 278 1.53 6.99 -17.53
C LYS A 278 2.55 6.61 -16.47
N TYR A 279 2.72 7.41 -15.43
CA TYR A 279 3.65 7.15 -14.32
C TYR A 279 3.33 5.81 -13.63
N TYR A 280 2.10 5.64 -13.15
CA TYR A 280 1.71 4.43 -12.41
C TYR A 280 1.76 3.17 -13.26
N ARG A 281 1.38 3.24 -14.55
CA ARG A 281 1.49 2.09 -15.46
C ARG A 281 2.93 1.74 -15.79
N LYS A 282 3.77 2.74 -16.04
CA LYS A 282 5.17 2.53 -16.45
C LYS A 282 6.01 1.91 -15.33
N TYR A 283 5.79 2.36 -14.09
CA TYR A 283 6.64 2.01 -12.96
C TYR A 283 6.02 1.02 -11.97
N ASN A 284 4.77 0.63 -12.18
CA ASN A 284 4.09 -0.39 -11.39
C ASN A 284 4.13 -0.13 -9.88
N ILE A 285 4.05 1.14 -9.47
CA ILE A 285 4.41 1.59 -8.11
C ILE A 285 3.60 0.87 -7.02
N MET A 286 2.29 0.67 -7.24
CA MET A 286 1.43 -0.04 -6.28
C MET A 286 1.95 -1.45 -6.00
N PHE A 287 2.17 -2.26 -7.04
CA PHE A 287 2.60 -3.65 -6.87
C PHE A 287 4.11 -3.78 -6.60
N GLY A 288 4.88 -2.71 -6.79
CA GLY A 288 6.29 -2.63 -6.41
C GLY A 288 6.53 -2.06 -5.01
N SER A 289 5.47 -1.68 -4.29
CA SER A 289 5.56 -1.15 -2.92
C SER A 289 5.73 -2.28 -1.89
N ASP A 290 6.35 -1.96 -0.77
CA ASP A 290 6.54 -2.89 0.35
C ASP A 290 5.25 -3.08 1.16
N LEU A 291 4.38 -2.06 1.16
CA LEU A 291 3.05 -2.10 1.77
C LEU A 291 2.04 -1.39 0.89
N ILE A 292 0.90 -2.05 0.65
CA ILE A 292 -0.29 -1.43 0.07
C ILE A 292 -1.31 -1.20 1.19
N VAL A 293 -1.80 0.02 1.31
CA VAL A 293 -2.81 0.46 2.27
C VAL A 293 -4.10 0.78 1.54
#